data_AF-A0A8B7SNY1-F1
#
_entry.id   AF-A0A8B7SNY1-F1
#
_cell.length_a   1.000
_cell.length_b   1.000
_cell.length_c   1.000
_cell.angle_alpha   90.00
_cell.angle_beta   90.00
_cell.angle_gamma   90.00
#
_symmetry.space_group_name_H-M   'P 1'
#
loop_
_entity.id
_entity.type
_entity.pdbx_description
1 polymer ?
#
loop_
_entity_poly.entity_id
_entity_poly.type
_entity_poly.pdbx_seq_one_letter_code
_entity_poly.pdbx_strand_id
1 'polypeptide(L)'
;MSIPFSNTHYRIPQGFGNLLEGLTREILREQPDNIPAFAAAYFENLLERREKTNFDPAEWGTKVDDCFYNNHAFKESSEEDKEKEENAAVKIQAAFRGHLAREEVKKMKKVDLQEEKTQENN
;
A
#
# COMPACT_ATOMS: atom_id res chain seq x y z
N MET A 1 -16.14 -4.36 -2.58
CA MET A 1 -15.24 -5.20 -3.41
C MET A 1 -15.94 -5.64 -4.70
N SER A 2 -15.84 -4.88 -5.79
CA SER A 2 -16.22 -5.36 -7.12
C SER A 2 -14.99 -5.99 -7.79
N ILE A 3 -15.05 -7.27 -8.18
CA ILE A 3 -13.95 -7.89 -8.91
C ILE A 3 -13.97 -7.35 -10.35
N PRO A 4 -12.92 -6.67 -10.84
CA PRO A 4 -12.96 -5.98 -12.14
C PRO A 4 -13.14 -6.93 -13.34
N PHE A 5 -12.81 -8.22 -13.19
CA PHE A 5 -12.74 -9.19 -14.29
C PHE A 5 -13.80 -10.29 -14.31
N SER A 6 -14.89 -10.20 -13.54
CA SER A 6 -15.99 -11.17 -13.70
C SER A 6 -16.87 -10.79 -14.90
N ASN A 7 -17.14 -11.77 -15.77
CA ASN A 7 -18.01 -11.65 -16.96
C ASN A 7 -19.51 -11.65 -16.60
N THR A 8 -19.87 -11.04 -15.45
CA THR A 8 -21.23 -11.03 -14.91
C THR A 8 -21.88 -9.68 -15.19
N HIS A 9 -23.03 -9.69 -15.86
CA HIS A 9 -23.78 -8.48 -16.19
C HIS A 9 -24.36 -7.74 -14.98
N TYR A 10 -24.49 -8.41 -13.83
CA TYR A 10 -24.96 -7.79 -12.58
C TYR A 10 -23.79 -7.48 -11.67
N ARG A 11 -23.31 -6.23 -11.73
CA ARG A 11 -22.28 -5.71 -10.83
C ARG A 11 -22.90 -4.95 -9.67
N ILE A 12 -22.33 -5.14 -8.48
CA ILE A 12 -22.68 -4.37 -7.29
C ILE A 12 -22.14 -2.94 -7.46
N PRO A 13 -22.96 -1.89 -7.26
CA PRO A 13 -22.48 -0.51 -7.32
C PRO A 13 -21.37 -0.22 -6.32
N GLN A 14 -20.44 0.65 -6.70
CA GLN A 14 -19.39 1.10 -5.78
C GLN A 14 -19.99 1.84 -4.59
N GLY A 15 -19.37 1.69 -3.42
CA GLY A 15 -19.83 2.30 -2.18
C GLY A 15 -21.07 1.65 -1.55
N PHE A 16 -21.74 0.72 -2.24
CA PHE A 16 -22.91 0.02 -1.71
C PHE A 16 -22.58 -0.77 -0.43
N GLY A 17 -21.42 -1.42 -0.40
CA GLY A 17 -20.94 -2.13 0.80
C GLY A 17 -20.80 -1.20 2.00
N ASN A 18 -20.32 0.03 1.79
CA ASN A 18 -20.07 1.01 2.85
C ASN A 18 -21.37 1.51 3.47
N LEU A 19 -22.40 1.69 2.64
CA LEU A 19 -23.75 2.03 3.12
C LEU A 19 -24.32 0.94 4.02
N LEU A 20 -24.19 -0.32 3.61
CA LEU A 20 -24.65 -1.48 4.38
C LEU A 20 -23.85 -1.66 5.67
N GLU A 21 -22.53 -1.45 5.61
CA GLU A 21 -21.67 -1.52 6.80
C GLU A 21 -22.05 -0.44 7.81
N GLY A 22 -22.25 0.80 7.37
CA GLY A 22 -22.69 1.89 8.24
C GLY A 22 -24.04 1.58 8.91
N LEU A 23 -25.03 1.13 8.13
CA LEU A 23 -26.32 0.74 8.66
C LEU A 23 -26.21 -0.41 9.68
N THR A 24 -25.49 -1.47 9.34
CA THR A 24 -25.36 -2.64 10.22
C THR A 24 -24.62 -2.32 11.52
N ARG A 25 -23.63 -1.43 11.48
CA ARG A 25 -22.96 -0.92 12.70
C ARG A 25 -23.93 -0.20 13.63
N GLU A 26 -24.80 0.66 13.10
CA GLU A 26 -25.78 1.38 13.92
C GLU A 26 -26.89 0.46 14.43
N ILE A 27 -27.33 -0.54 13.65
CA ILE A 27 -28.26 -1.57 14.12
C ILE A 27 -27.65 -2.35 15.30
N LEU A 28 -26.39 -2.76 15.19
CA LEU A 28 -25.73 -3.50 16.26
C LEU A 28 -25.55 -2.65 17.52
N ARG A 29 -25.46 -1.33 17.38
CA ARG A 29 -25.31 -0.37 18.48
C ARG A 29 -26.63 -0.08 19.20
N GLU A 30 -27.67 0.26 18.45
CA GLU A 30 -28.96 0.70 18.99
C GLU A 30 -29.92 -0.46 19.29
N GLN A 31 -29.65 -1.66 18.73
CA GLN A 31 -30.49 -2.86 18.88
C GLN A 31 -32.00 -2.58 18.73
N PRO A 32 -32.45 -1.99 17.60
CA PRO A 32 -33.85 -1.63 17.41
C PRO A 32 -34.73 -2.86 17.18
N ASP A 33 -35.95 -2.84 17.72
CA ASP A 33 -36.94 -3.91 17.52
C ASP A 33 -37.43 -3.98 16.06
N ASN A 34 -37.50 -2.84 15.36
CA ASN A 34 -37.96 -2.74 13.97
C ASN A 34 -36.85 -2.28 13.04
N ILE A 35 -36.11 -3.24 12.49
CA ILE A 35 -34.97 -2.99 11.60
C ILE A 35 -35.37 -2.25 10.32
N PRO A 36 -36.45 -2.62 9.58
CA PRO A 36 -36.84 -1.88 8.37
C PRO A 36 -37.17 -0.41 8.62
N ALA A 37 -37.90 -0.11 9.70
CA ALA A 37 -38.24 1.28 10.06
C ALA A 37 -36.98 2.07 10.44
N PHE A 38 -36.08 1.46 11.21
CA PHE A 38 -34.80 2.06 11.56
C PHE A 38 -33.92 2.34 10.33
N ALA A 39 -33.85 1.40 9.39
CA ALA A 39 -33.07 1.55 8.17
C ALA A 39 -33.58 2.71 7.30
N ALA A 40 -34.90 2.86 7.16
CA ALA A 40 -35.50 3.98 6.44
C ALA A 40 -35.09 5.32 7.06
N ALA A 41 -35.27 5.47 8.38
CA ALA A 41 -34.89 6.69 9.10
C ALA A 41 -33.38 6.97 9.02
N TYR A 42 -32.54 5.93 9.09
CA TYR A 42 -31.09 6.06 8.94
C TYR A 42 -30.70 6.62 7.56
N PHE A 43 -31.28 6.08 6.48
CA PHE A 43 -30.98 6.56 5.14
C PHE A 43 -31.54 7.94 4.85
N GLU A 44 -32.70 8.31 5.43
CA GLU A 44 -33.22 9.69 5.38
C GLU A 44 -32.24 10.68 6.02
N ASN A 45 -31.75 10.37 7.23
CA ASN A 45 -30.74 11.19 7.91
C ASN A 45 -29.43 11.27 7.11
N LEU A 46 -29.04 10.19 6.43
CA LEU A 46 -27.85 10.16 5.60
C LEU A 46 -27.98 11.06 4.37
N LEU A 47 -29.16 11.05 3.72
CA LEU A 47 -29.47 11.94 2.59
C LEU A 47 -29.46 13.41 3.03
N GLU A 48 -30.07 13.73 4.16
CA GLU A 48 -30.10 15.10 4.69
C GLU A 48 -28.69 15.62 4.99
N ARG A 49 -27.83 14.77 5.59
CA ARG A 49 -26.43 15.11 5.83
C ARG A 49 -25.67 15.34 4.54
N ARG A 50 -25.91 14.52 3.51
CA ARG A 50 -25.28 14.68 2.20
C ARG A 50 -25.68 16.00 1.56
N GLU A 51 -26.95 16.38 1.59
CA GLU A 51 -27.43 17.64 1.02
C GLU A 51 -26.85 18.86 1.75
N LYS A 52 -26.71 18.79 3.08
CA LYS A 52 -26.16 19.90 3.90
C LYS A 52 -24.64 20.05 3.75
N THR A 53 -23.91 18.95 3.74
CA THR A 53 -22.43 18.96 3.80
C THR A 53 -21.76 18.75 2.45
N ASN A 54 -22.53 18.35 1.43
CA ASN A 54 -22.05 17.89 0.13
C ASN A 54 -21.02 16.75 0.22
N PHE A 55 -21.03 15.99 1.32
CA PHE A 55 -20.15 14.87 1.57
C PHE A 55 -20.94 13.56 1.55
N ASP A 56 -20.55 12.61 0.68
CA ASP A 56 -21.15 11.29 0.59
C ASP A 56 -20.21 10.21 1.16
N PRO A 57 -20.59 9.53 2.27
CA PRO A 57 -19.80 8.44 2.84
C PRO A 57 -19.58 7.27 1.87
N ALA A 58 -20.50 7.00 0.93
CA ALA A 58 -20.35 5.95 -0.06
C ALA A 58 -19.24 6.26 -1.06
N GLU A 59 -19.15 7.52 -1.51
CA GLU A 59 -18.08 7.98 -2.39
C GLU A 59 -16.72 7.96 -1.68
N TRP A 60 -16.67 8.43 -0.44
CA TRP A 60 -15.42 8.43 0.32
C TRP A 60 -14.87 7.02 0.52
N GLY A 61 -15.71 6.09 0.98
CA GLY A 61 -15.25 4.72 1.17
C GLY A 61 -14.93 4.01 -0.16
N THR A 62 -15.57 4.39 -1.28
CA THR A 62 -15.18 3.91 -2.62
C THR A 62 -13.74 4.34 -2.94
N LYS A 63 -13.39 5.60 -2.67
CA LYS A 63 -12.02 6.09 -2.90
C LYS A 63 -11.00 5.34 -2.04
N VAL A 64 -11.36 5.01 -0.80
CA VAL A 64 -10.51 4.21 0.10
C VAL A 64 -10.34 2.77 -0.43
N ASP A 65 -11.42 2.13 -0.85
CA ASP A 65 -11.40 0.78 -1.43
C ASP A 65 -10.60 0.76 -2.74
N ASP A 66 -10.78 1.76 -3.61
CA ASP A 66 -10.03 1.90 -4.87
C ASP A 66 -8.54 2.14 -4.61
N CYS A 67 -8.15 2.86 -3.56
CA CYS A 67 -6.74 2.95 -3.16
C CYS A 67 -6.15 1.58 -2.78
N PHE A 68 -6.96 0.64 -2.28
CA PHE A 68 -6.52 -0.71 -1.92
C PHE A 68 -6.45 -1.64 -3.15
N TYR A 69 -7.42 -1.54 -4.07
CA TYR A 69 -7.51 -2.40 -5.27
C TYR A 69 -6.70 -1.90 -6.48
N ASN A 70 -6.69 -0.59 -6.70
CA ASN A 70 -6.01 0.08 -7.81
C ASN A 70 -4.86 0.92 -7.28
N ASN A 71 -4.05 0.40 -6.35
CA ASN A 71 -2.85 1.10 -5.88
C ASN A 71 -1.87 1.32 -7.05
N HIS A 72 -2.09 2.41 -7.78
CA HIS A 72 -1.23 2.94 -8.84
C HIS A 72 0.01 3.62 -8.25
N ALA A 73 0.11 3.78 -6.92
CA ALA A 73 1.32 4.31 -6.30
C ALA A 73 2.56 3.45 -6.57
N PHE A 74 2.37 2.21 -7.06
CA PHE A 74 3.45 1.33 -7.52
C PHE A 74 3.45 1.04 -9.03
N LYS A 75 2.51 1.57 -9.82
CA LYS A 75 2.29 1.10 -11.21
C LYS A 75 2.67 2.09 -12.32
N GLU A 76 2.81 3.37 -12.02
CA GLU A 76 3.22 4.38 -13.02
C GLU A 76 4.46 5.15 -12.57
N SER A 77 5.58 4.46 -12.43
CA SER A 77 6.84 5.09 -12.77
C SER A 77 6.91 5.15 -14.31
N SER A 78 7.17 6.33 -14.88
CA SER A 78 7.39 6.45 -16.33
C SER A 78 8.53 5.52 -16.76
N GLU A 79 8.63 5.16 -18.04
CA GLU A 79 9.77 4.36 -18.54
C GLU A 79 11.11 5.02 -18.19
N GLU A 80 11.15 6.36 -18.20
CA GLU A 80 12.31 7.14 -17.77
C GLU A 80 12.64 6.97 -16.28
N ASP A 81 11.63 6.85 -15.42
CA ASP A 81 11.85 6.69 -13.98
C ASP A 81 12.37 5.27 -13.65
N LYS A 82 11.87 4.25 -14.37
CA LYS A 82 12.39 2.88 -14.26
C LYS A 82 13.86 2.83 -14.68
N GLU A 83 14.21 3.47 -15.79
CA GLU A 83 15.60 3.50 -16.26
C GLU A 83 16.52 4.24 -15.26
N LYS A 84 16.05 5.34 -14.66
CA LYS A 84 16.81 6.06 -13.62
C LYS A 84 17.02 5.20 -12.37
N GLU A 85 15.99 4.48 -11.93
CA GLU A 85 16.06 3.57 -10.79
C GLU A 85 17.02 2.41 -11.04
N GLU A 86 16.94 1.77 -12.21
CA GLU A 86 17.86 0.69 -12.60
C GLU A 86 19.31 1.17 -12.64
N ASN A 87 19.55 2.33 -13.26
CA ASN A 87 20.89 2.95 -13.30
C ASN A 87 21.43 3.29 -11.90
N ALA A 88 20.58 3.77 -11.00
CA ALA A 88 20.96 4.04 -9.62
C ALA A 88 21.28 2.74 -8.86
N ALA A 89 20.45 1.70 -9.03
CA ALA A 89 20.66 0.40 -8.42
C ALA A 89 21.98 -0.25 -8.87
N VAL A 90 22.28 -0.21 -10.18
CA VAL A 90 23.54 -0.72 -10.73
C VAL A 90 24.75 0.01 -10.14
N LYS A 91 24.69 1.34 -9.99
CA LYS A 91 25.77 2.13 -9.36
C LYS A 91 26.00 1.73 -7.91
N ILE A 92 24.93 1.60 -7.12
CA ILE A 92 25.01 1.19 -5.71
C ILE A 92 25.61 -0.22 -5.59
N GLN A 93 25.13 -1.16 -6.41
CA GLN A 93 25.61 -2.54 -6.41
C GLN A 93 27.10 -2.62 -6.80
N ALA A 94 27.52 -1.91 -7.84
CA ALA A 94 28.91 -1.88 -8.28
C ALA A 94 29.83 -1.28 -7.20
N ALA A 95 29.41 -0.17 -6.59
CA ALA A 95 30.16 0.47 -5.51
C ALA A 95 30.31 -0.45 -4.29
N PHE A 96 29.23 -1.12 -3.89
CA PHE A 96 29.24 -2.05 -2.75
C PHE A 96 30.11 -3.28 -3.01
N ARG A 97 29.98 -3.91 -4.19
CA ARG A 97 30.85 -5.03 -4.60
C ARG A 97 32.32 -4.62 -4.60
N GLY A 98 32.63 -3.44 -5.13
CA GLY A 98 33.99 -2.91 -5.09
C GLY A 98 34.49 -2.62 -3.67
N HIS A 99 33.63 -2.15 -2.78
CA HIS A 99 33.97 -1.94 -1.37
C HIS A 99 34.32 -3.27 -0.68
N LEU A 100 33.52 -4.32 -0.88
CA LEU A 100 33.79 -5.65 -0.33
C LEU A 100 35.14 -6.21 -0.81
N ALA A 101 35.41 -6.16 -2.11
CA ALA A 101 36.69 -6.63 -2.67
C ALA A 101 37.90 -5.86 -2.09
N ARG A 102 37.79 -4.54 -1.93
CA ARG A 102 38.87 -3.73 -1.33
C ARG A 102 39.09 -4.02 0.15
N GLU A 103 38.02 -4.27 0.90
CA GLU A 103 38.11 -4.67 2.31
C GLU A 103 38.77 -6.05 2.46
N GLU A 104 38.49 -7.01 1.58
CA GLU A 104 39.17 -8.31 1.59
C GLU A 104 40.67 -8.19 1.28
N VAL A 105 41.06 -7.46 0.24
CA VAL A 105 42.48 -7.23 -0.09
C VAL A 105 43.21 -6.51 1.05
N LYS A 106 42.54 -5.57 1.72
CA LYS A 106 43.10 -4.85 2.87
C LYS A 106 43.31 -5.78 4.07
N LYS A 107 42.43 -6.76 4.28
CA LYS A 107 42.63 -7.80 5.30
C LYS A 107 43.81 -8.70 4.94
N MET A 108 43.90 -9.18 3.70
CA MET A 108 45.02 -10.01 3.23
C MET A 108 46.37 -9.30 3.44
N LYS A 109 46.51 -8.05 2.97
CA LYS A 109 47.75 -7.26 3.16
C LYS A 109 48.15 -7.08 4.63
N LYS A 110 47.19 -6.98 5.55
CA LYS A 110 47.50 -6.86 6.99
C LYS A 110 48.00 -8.17 7.57
N VAL A 111 47.49 -9.31 7.09
CA VAL A 111 47.95 -10.65 7.50
C VAL A 111 49.38 -10.85 7.00
N ASP A 112 49.65 -10.57 5.72
CA ASP A 112 51.00 -10.72 5.14
C ASP A 112 52.05 -9.89 5.90
N LEU A 113 51.73 -8.64 6.24
CA LEU A 113 52.61 -7.74 7.03
C LEU A 113 52.85 -8.20 8.47
N GLN A 114 51.98 -9.05 9.03
CA GLN A 114 52.16 -9.64 10.36
C GLN A 114 53.00 -10.92 10.28
N GLU A 115 52.84 -11.71 9.21
CA GLU A 115 53.63 -12.91 8.97
C GLU A 115 55.10 -12.57 8.69
N GLU A 116 55.40 -11.55 7.88
CA GLU A 116 56.78 -11.10 7.62
C GLU A 116 57.48 -10.60 8.90
N LYS A 117 56.77 -9.86 9.77
CA LYS A 117 57.33 -9.39 11.07
C LYS A 117 57.57 -10.51 12.08
N THR A 118 56.91 -11.65 11.92
CA THR A 118 57.08 -12.81 12.80
C THR A 118 58.24 -13.69 12.32
N GLN A 119 58.56 -13.64 11.03
CA GLN A 119 59.71 -14.35 10.44
C GLN A 119 61.03 -13.61 10.58
N GLU A 120 61.05 -12.26 10.60
CA GLU A 120 62.27 -11.46 10.85
C GLU A 120 62.75 -11.45 12.31
N ASN A 121 61.93 -11.93 13.26
CA ASN A 121 62.24 -11.93 14.70
C ASN A 121 62.64 -13.32 15.28
N ASN A 122 62.95 -14.30 14.42
CA ASN A 122 63.51 -15.60 14.79
C ASN A 122 64.88 -15.80 14.14
#